data_AF-A0A3S0Y3S1-F1
#
_entry.id   AF-A0A3S0Y3S1-F1
#
_cell.length_a   1.000
_cell.length_b   1.000
_cell.length_c   1.000
_cell.angle_alpha   90.00
_cell.angle_beta   90.00
_cell.angle_gamma   90.00
#
_symmetry.space_group_name_H-M   'P 1'
#
loop_
_entity.id
_entity.type
_entity.pdbx_description
1 polymer ?
#
loop_
_entity_poly.entity_id
_entity_poly.type
_entity_poly.pdbx_seq_one_letter_code
_entity_poly.pdbx_strand_id
1 'polypeptide(L)'
;MQGRVFAARSLLLQLASAASVLIAGPLADNVFVPAFSEGGSLVGILGGIFGTGTGAGIAMLYVICAMCMFLIGLIGFRVSSLRNLEKTISDYDEVAV
;
A
#
# COMPACT_ATOMS: atom_id res chain seq x y z
N MET A 1 12.34 -26.16 11.67
CA MET A 1 11.55 -25.21 12.50
C MET A 1 10.90 -24.06 11.70
N GLN A 2 11.28 -23.80 10.45
CA GLN A 2 10.74 -22.67 9.65
C GLN A 2 9.27 -22.80 9.24
N GLY A 3 8.73 -24.03 9.09
CA GLY A 3 7.34 -24.23 8.65
C GLY A 3 6.28 -23.61 9.56
N ARG A 4 6.48 -23.64 10.90
CA ARG A 4 5.56 -23.01 11.86
C ARG A 4 5.64 -21.49 11.84
N VAL A 5 6.83 -20.93 11.68
CA VAL A 5 7.04 -19.48 11.58
C VAL A 5 6.47 -18.94 10.28
N PHE A 6 6.65 -19.67 9.17
CA PHE A 6 6.07 -19.31 7.87
C PHE A 6 4.54 -19.39 7.90
N ALA A 7 3.97 -20.45 8.50
CA ALA A 7 2.53 -20.58 8.68
C ALA A 7 1.94 -19.45 9.55
N ALA A 8 2.56 -19.14 10.70
CA ALA A 8 2.14 -18.03 11.55
C ALA A 8 2.22 -16.68 10.82
N ARG A 9 3.29 -16.44 10.06
CA ARG A 9 3.43 -15.25 9.22
C ARG A 9 2.31 -15.16 8.18
N SER A 10 2.05 -16.23 7.42
CA SER A 10 0.98 -16.23 6.42
C SER A 10 -0.39 -15.98 7.04
N LEU A 11 -0.67 -16.55 8.22
CA LEU A 11 -1.91 -16.30 8.96
C LEU A 11 -2.04 -14.81 9.35
N LEU A 12 -0.95 -14.21 9.85
CA LEU A 12 -0.93 -12.78 10.19
C LEU A 12 -1.16 -11.90 8.96
N LEU A 13 -0.55 -12.22 7.81
CA LEU A 13 -0.80 -11.50 6.56
C LEU A 13 -2.26 -11.64 6.10
N GLN A 14 -2.85 -12.84 6.22
CA GLN A 14 -4.22 -13.09 5.81
C GLN A 14 -5.22 -12.34 6.69
N LEU A 15 -4.99 -12.31 8.01
CA LEU A 15 -5.78 -11.51 8.94
C LEU A 15 -5.63 -10.01 8.68
N ALA A 16 -4.41 -9.53 8.41
CA ALA A 16 -4.17 -8.14 8.06
C ALA A 16 -4.90 -7.75 6.76
N SER A 17 -4.90 -8.62 5.75
CA SER A 17 -5.65 -8.41 4.51
C SER A 17 -7.16 -8.33 4.77
N ALA A 18 -7.70 -9.26 5.56
CA ALA A 18 -9.12 -9.27 5.91
C ALA A 18 -9.53 -8.00 6.67
N ALA A 19 -8.73 -7.59 7.66
CA ALA A 19 -8.96 -6.36 8.40
C ALA A 19 -8.86 -5.12 7.50
N SER A 20 -7.91 -5.09 6.55
CA SER A 20 -7.73 -3.97 5.63
C SER A 20 -8.95 -3.77 4.74
N VAL A 21 -9.49 -4.85 4.14
CA VAL A 21 -10.70 -4.77 3.30
C VAL A 21 -11.91 -4.33 4.12
N LEU A 22 -12.04 -4.83 5.35
CA LEU A 22 -13.13 -4.47 6.25
C LEU A 22 -13.12 -2.97 6.61
N ILE A 23 -11.95 -2.37 6.76
CA ILE A 23 -11.78 -0.95 7.09
C ILE A 23 -11.85 -0.07 5.83
N ALA A 24 -11.37 -0.57 4.68
CA ALA A 24 -11.28 0.20 3.44
C ALA A 24 -12.65 0.62 2.91
N GLY A 25 -13.66 -0.25 2.96
CA GLY A 25 -15.02 0.07 2.50
C GLY A 25 -15.63 1.27 3.25
N PRO A 26 -15.76 1.21 4.59
CA PRO A 26 -16.29 2.32 5.38
C PRO A 26 -15.50 3.62 5.23
N LEU A 27 -14.16 3.55 5.16
CA LEU A 27 -13.33 4.75 4.94
C LEU A 27 -13.59 5.35 3.55
N ALA A 28 -13.70 4.52 2.51
CA ALA A 28 -14.00 4.98 1.17
C ALA A 28 -15.35 5.70 1.12
N ASP A 29 -16.40 5.06 1.61
CA ASP A 29 -17.77 5.55 1.48
C ASP A 29 -18.12 6.66 2.49
N ASN A 30 -17.55 6.67 3.70
CA ASN A 30 -17.89 7.65 4.74
C ASN A 30 -16.86 8.77 4.94
N VAL A 31 -15.66 8.68 4.38
CA VAL A 31 -14.66 9.74 4.51
C VAL A 31 -14.37 10.38 3.16
N PHE A 32 -14.09 9.57 2.13
CA PHE A 32 -13.69 10.11 0.82
C PHE A 32 -14.86 10.57 -0.03
N VAL A 33 -15.98 9.82 -0.09
CA VAL A 33 -17.18 10.24 -0.81
C VAL A 33 -17.78 11.55 -0.24
N PRO A 34 -18.00 11.74 1.08
CA PRO A 34 -18.53 12.99 1.60
C PRO A 34 -17.55 14.16 1.50
N ALA A 35 -16.24 13.93 1.55
CA ALA A 35 -15.24 14.98 1.30
C ALA A 35 -15.30 15.56 -0.13
N PHE A 36 -15.86 14.80 -1.07
CA PHE A 36 -16.05 15.17 -2.47
C PHE A 36 -17.51 15.41 -2.88
N SER A 37 -18.46 15.27 -1.95
CA SER A 37 -19.88 15.55 -2.18
C SER A 37 -20.20 17.04 -1.97
N GLU A 38 -21.36 17.49 -2.46
CA GLU A 38 -21.77 18.90 -2.57
C GLU A 38 -21.47 19.71 -1.29
N GLY A 39 -20.48 20.61 -1.36
CA GLY A 39 -20.04 21.45 -0.23
C GLY A 39 -18.73 21.05 0.45
N GLY A 40 -18.09 19.95 0.02
CA GLY A 40 -16.77 19.53 0.53
C GLY A 40 -15.66 20.53 0.23
N SER A 41 -14.82 20.85 1.23
CA SER A 41 -13.69 21.80 1.11
C SER A 41 -12.70 21.43 -0.03
N LEU A 42 -12.59 20.15 -0.36
CA LEU A 42 -11.71 19.66 -1.43
C LEU A 42 -12.32 19.82 -2.83
N VAL A 43 -13.64 19.98 -2.96
CA VAL A 43 -14.31 20.24 -4.25
C VAL A 43 -13.84 21.57 -4.85
N GLY A 44 -13.62 22.59 -4.02
CA GLY A 44 -13.15 23.90 -4.48
C GLY A 44 -11.73 23.93 -5.05
N ILE A 45 -10.85 23.00 -4.62
CA ILE A 45 -9.43 22.97 -5.04
C ILE A 45 -9.18 21.87 -6.06
N LEU A 46 -9.78 20.70 -5.87
CA LEU A 46 -9.53 19.49 -6.67
C LEU A 46 -10.67 19.14 -7.63
N GLY A 47 -11.84 19.77 -7.48
CA GLY A 47 -13.00 19.54 -8.37
C GLY A 47 -12.75 19.94 -9.83
N GLY A 48 -11.79 20.84 -10.08
CA GLY A 48 -11.38 21.19 -11.45
C GLY A 48 -10.50 20.14 -12.15
N ILE A 49 -9.76 19.32 -11.39
CA ILE A 49 -8.85 18.28 -11.93
C ILE A 49 -9.54 16.91 -11.92
N PHE A 50 -10.27 16.60 -10.84
CA PHE A 50 -10.90 15.30 -10.62
C PHE A 50 -12.41 15.28 -10.93
N GLY A 51 -13.02 16.45 -11.18
CA GLY A 51 -14.47 16.60 -11.31
C GLY A 51 -15.20 16.65 -9.97
N THR A 52 -16.52 16.80 -10.02
CA THR A 52 -17.40 16.81 -8.83
C THR A 52 -18.33 15.60 -8.86
N GLY A 53 -18.48 14.90 -7.73
CA GLY A 53 -19.36 13.74 -7.58
C GLY A 53 -18.63 12.45 -7.18
N THR A 54 -19.38 11.33 -7.13
CA THR A 54 -18.93 10.05 -6.59
C THR A 54 -17.66 9.50 -7.27
N GLY A 55 -17.48 9.78 -8.57
CA GLY A 55 -16.29 9.37 -9.33
C GLY A 55 -14.99 10.05 -8.86
N ALA A 56 -15.06 11.28 -8.35
CA ALA A 56 -13.91 12.02 -7.86
C ALA A 56 -13.35 11.42 -6.55
N GLY A 57 -14.24 10.93 -5.67
CA GLY A 57 -13.85 10.25 -4.43
C GLY A 57 -13.01 8.98 -4.70
N ILE A 58 -13.40 8.20 -5.72
CA ILE A 58 -12.66 6.99 -6.13
C ILE A 58 -11.31 7.35 -6.75
N ALA A 59 -11.25 8.40 -7.58
CA ALA A 59 -10.00 8.84 -8.17
C ALA A 59 -8.99 9.30 -7.11
N MET A 60 -9.44 10.02 -6.08
CA MET A 60 -8.58 10.50 -4.99
C MET A 60 -8.06 9.36 -4.11
N LEU A 61 -8.92 8.36 -3.81
CA LEU A 61 -8.50 7.10 -3.19
C LEU A 61 -7.35 6.44 -3.96
N TYR A 62 -7.45 6.38 -5.28
CA TYR A 62 -6.39 5.83 -6.13
C TYR A 62 -5.09 6.64 -6.06
N VAL A 63 -5.17 7.97 -6.05
CA VAL A 63 -3.98 8.83 -5.92
C VAL A 63 -3.30 8.62 -4.57
N ILE A 64 -4.07 8.57 -3.48
CA ILE A 64 -3.53 8.31 -2.14
C ILE A 64 -2.88 6.91 -2.09
N CYS A 65 -3.55 5.89 -2.62
CA CYS A 65 -2.98 4.54 -2.71
C CYS A 65 -1.67 4.53 -3.49
N ALA A 66 -1.61 5.19 -4.65
CA ALA A 66 -0.39 5.30 -5.45
C ALA A 66 0.74 6.00 -4.68
N MET A 67 0.42 7.08 -3.96
CA MET A 67 1.38 7.82 -3.14
C MET A 67 1.91 6.98 -1.97
N CYS A 68 1.03 6.25 -1.28
CA CYS A 68 1.40 5.29 -0.25
C CYS A 68 2.31 4.19 -0.82
N MET A 69 1.96 3.61 -1.97
CA MET A 69 2.74 2.57 -2.62
C MET A 69 4.13 3.07 -3.02
N PHE A 70 4.21 4.31 -3.53
CA PHE A 70 5.47 4.98 -3.84
C PHE A 70 6.33 5.19 -2.59
N LEU A 71 5.74 5.67 -1.49
CA LEU A 71 6.44 5.83 -0.22
C LEU A 71 6.94 4.49 0.33
N ILE A 72 6.12 3.44 0.29
CA ILE A 72 6.51 2.09 0.69
C ILE A 72 7.69 1.60 -0.16
N GLY A 73 7.65 1.81 -1.48
CA GLY A 73 8.76 1.50 -2.38
C GLY A 73 10.03 2.27 -2.03
N LEU A 74 9.91 3.56 -1.74
CA LEU A 74 11.04 4.43 -1.35
C LEU A 74 11.64 4.01 0.00
N ILE A 75 10.80 3.66 0.97
CA ILE A 75 11.20 3.12 2.27
C ILE A 75 11.87 1.76 2.07
N GLY A 76 11.32 0.88 1.23
CA GLY A 76 11.95 -0.39 0.85
C GLY A 76 13.33 -0.21 0.24
N PHE A 77 13.50 0.83 -0.59
CA PHE A 77 14.79 1.21 -1.16
C PHE A 77 15.79 1.72 -0.11
N ARG A 78 15.29 2.40 0.94
CA ARG A 78 16.08 2.87 2.08
C ARG A 78 16.42 1.76 3.07
N VAL A 79 15.62 0.70 3.13
CA VAL A 79 15.88 -0.48 3.94
C VAL A 79 17.10 -1.21 3.36
N SER A 80 18.26 -0.95 3.98
CA SER A 80 19.56 -1.57 3.66
C SER A 80 19.53 -3.10 3.68
N SER A 81 18.47 -3.72 4.22
CA SER A 81 18.24 -5.16 4.18
C SER A 81 18.15 -5.68 2.75
N LEU A 82 17.45 -4.98 1.83
CA LEU A 82 17.38 -5.38 0.42
C LEU A 82 18.70 -5.10 -0.34
N ARG A 83 19.42 -4.04 0.04
CA ARG A 83 20.70 -3.66 -0.57
C ARG A 83 21.86 -4.59 -0.20
N ASN A 84 21.75 -5.33 0.90
CA ASN A 84 22.78 -6.29 1.36
C ASN A 84 22.41 -7.76 1.10
N LEU A 85 21.26 -8.06 0.47
CA LEU A 85 20.96 -9.43 0.02
C LEU A 85 21.99 -9.90 -1.01
N GLU A 86 22.42 -9.01 -1.91
CA GLU A 86 23.45 -9.30 -2.91
C GLU A 86 24.84 -9.54 -2.28
N LYS A 87 25.12 -8.96 -1.10
CA LYS A 87 26.38 -9.19 -0.37
C LYS A 87 26.38 -10.45 0.51
N THR A 88 25.21 -11.01 0.80
CA THR A 88 25.07 -12.19 1.68
C THR A 88 25.09 -13.50 0.89
N ILE A 89 24.80 -13.45 -0.41
CA ILE A 89 25.13 -14.54 -1.33
C ILE A 89 26.63 -14.44 -1.61
N SER A 90 27.44 -15.06 -0.73
CA SER A 90 28.77 -15.50 -1.13
C SER A 90 28.56 -16.39 -2.32
N ASP A 91 29.12 -15.99 -3.47
CA ASP A 91 29.18 -16.82 -4.65
C ASP A 91 29.78 -18.16 -4.21
N TYR A 92 28.98 -19.23 -4.24
CA TYR A 92 29.53 -20.58 -4.13
C TYR A 92 30.05 -20.99 -5.50
N ASP A 93 30.91 -20.16 -6.09
CA ASP A 93 31.78 -20.53 -7.20
C ASP A 93 33.13 -20.91 -6.60
N GLU A 94 33.17 -22.05 -5.90
CA GLU A 94 34.40 -22.81 -5.68
C GLU A 94 34.07 -24.20 -5.12
N VAL A 95 33.63 -25.09 -6.00
CA VAL A 95 34.23 -26.43 -6.05
C VAL A 95 34.28 -26.90 -7.50
N ALA A 96 35.41 -26.53 -8.09
CA ALA A 96 36.00 -27.09 -9.29
C ALA A 96 36.26 -28.59 -9.13
N VAL A 97 36.11 -29.31 -10.26
CA VAL A 97 36.85 -30.50 -10.74
C VAL A 97 36.93 -31.73 -9.81
#